data_AF-A0AA95MEC3-F1
#
_entry.id   AF-A0AA95MEC3-F1
#
_cell.length_a   1.000
_cell.length_b   1.000
_cell.length_c   1.000
_cell.angle_alpha   90.00
_cell.angle_beta   90.00
_cell.angle_gamma   90.00
#
_symmetry.space_group_name_H-M   'P 1'
#
loop_
_entity.id
_entity.type
_entity.pdbx_description
1 polymer ?
#
loop_
_entity_poly.entity_id
_entity_poly.type
_entity_poly.pdbx_seq_one_letter_code
_entity_poly.pdbx_strand_id
1 'polypeptide(L)'
;MSFGKSISIARKRQDMTQDDLSQKINYSRESVAKYENGTRKMPKEIYPHVIQGVDDPELYFQSWQETTGFVSIPFFNGDNIDQHPASLAFLVKKETDEALEQLEITCWSKPARSKTDDEREQMKQVLIELLDSAASMINLVACICREYKFSMKDIFRAWNVSLKIRKFNK
;
A
#
# COMPACT_ATOMS: atom_id res chain seq x y z
N MET A 1 0.90 17.11 -1.71
CA MET A 1 -0.57 17.21 -1.51
C MET A 1 -0.85 17.03 -0.03
N SER A 2 -1.84 17.70 0.58
CA SER A 2 -2.12 17.46 2.02
C SER A 2 -2.89 16.14 2.20
N PHE A 3 -2.68 15.45 3.31
CA PHE A 3 -3.38 14.19 3.63
C PHE A 3 -4.92 14.36 3.67
N GLY A 4 -5.41 15.52 4.09
CA GLY A 4 -6.84 15.85 4.04
C GLY A 4 -7.40 15.83 2.62
N LYS A 5 -6.66 16.39 1.65
CA LYS A 5 -7.09 16.39 0.24
C LYS A 5 -7.11 14.97 -0.33
N SER A 6 -6.16 14.12 0.05
CA SER A 6 -6.15 12.70 -0.27
C SER A 6 -7.41 11.98 0.20
N ILE A 7 -7.87 12.23 1.43
CA ILE A 7 -9.13 11.68 1.96
C ILE A 7 -10.33 12.11 1.11
N SER A 8 -10.39 13.39 0.71
CA SER A 8 -11.49 13.89 -0.12
C SER A 8 -11.56 13.19 -1.48
N ILE A 9 -10.40 12.97 -2.12
CA ILE A 9 -10.32 12.27 -3.41
C ILE A 9 -10.73 10.81 -3.23
N ALA A 10 -10.17 10.13 -2.23
CA ALA A 10 -10.47 8.73 -1.93
C ALA A 10 -11.94 8.50 -1.63
N ARG A 11 -12.55 9.35 -0.79
CA ARG A 11 -13.98 9.29 -0.48
C ARG A 11 -14.85 9.40 -1.74
N LYS A 12 -14.49 10.31 -2.65
CA LYS A 12 -15.19 10.48 -3.93
C LYS A 12 -15.02 9.26 -4.85
N ARG A 13 -13.85 8.62 -4.88
CA ARG A 13 -13.64 7.35 -5.62
C ARG A 13 -14.53 6.21 -5.12
N GLN A 14 -14.89 6.25 -3.84
CA GLN A 14 -15.79 5.29 -3.19
C GLN A 14 -17.26 5.73 -3.24
N ASP A 15 -17.61 6.75 -4.04
CA ASP A 15 -18.97 7.31 -4.17
C ASP A 15 -19.60 7.75 -2.82
N MET A 16 -18.77 8.05 -1.82
CA MET A 16 -19.23 8.42 -0.49
C MET A 16 -19.41 9.95 -0.39
N THR A 17 -20.44 10.41 0.32
CA THR A 17 -20.59 11.80 0.72
C THR A 17 -19.83 12.10 2.02
N GLN A 18 -19.62 13.39 2.32
CA GLN A 18 -19.04 13.77 3.63
C GLN A 18 -19.91 13.33 4.80
N ASP A 19 -21.23 13.24 4.60
CA ASP A 19 -22.16 12.76 5.61
C ASP A 19 -21.95 11.27 5.89
N ASP A 20 -21.83 10.45 4.84
CA ASP A 20 -21.56 9.01 4.98
C ASP A 20 -20.27 8.75 5.76
N LEU A 21 -19.19 9.49 5.44
CA LEU A 21 -17.93 9.37 6.18
C LEU A 21 -18.10 9.82 7.64
N SER A 22 -18.85 10.90 7.88
CA SER A 22 -19.08 11.45 9.21
C SER A 22 -19.79 10.45 10.14
N GLN A 23 -20.79 9.73 9.59
CA GLN A 23 -21.49 8.66 10.30
C GLN A 23 -20.57 7.48 10.61
N LYS A 24 -19.70 7.09 9.68
CA LYS A 24 -18.76 5.97 9.90
C LYS A 24 -17.72 6.25 10.98
N ILE A 25 -17.29 7.50 11.14
CA ILE A 25 -16.24 7.87 12.10
C ILE A 25 -16.79 8.51 13.38
N ASN A 26 -18.11 8.73 13.48
CA ASN A 26 -18.77 9.45 14.58
C ASN A 26 -18.26 10.88 14.78
N TYR A 27 -18.11 11.65 13.69
CA TYR A 27 -17.81 13.08 13.72
C TYR A 27 -18.88 13.87 12.98
N SER A 28 -18.89 15.20 13.15
CA SER A 28 -19.77 16.05 12.35
C SER A 28 -19.30 16.15 10.89
N ARG A 29 -20.23 16.27 9.96
CA ARG A 29 -19.95 16.50 8.53
C ARG A 29 -19.05 17.73 8.32
N GLU A 30 -19.26 18.80 9.08
CA GLU A 30 -18.44 20.02 9.01
C GLU A 30 -17.00 19.76 9.46
N SER A 31 -16.80 18.87 10.43
CA SER A 31 -15.46 18.47 10.87
C SER A 31 -14.75 17.73 9.74
N VAL A 32 -15.42 16.77 9.08
CA VAL A 32 -14.90 16.07 7.90
C VAL A 32 -14.51 17.07 6.80
N ALA A 33 -15.38 18.02 6.47
CA ALA A 33 -15.08 19.05 5.47
C ALA A 33 -13.86 19.90 5.83
N LYS A 34 -13.71 20.30 7.10
CA LYS A 34 -12.55 21.06 7.57
C LYS A 34 -11.26 20.24 7.53
N TYR A 35 -11.32 18.93 7.80
CA TYR A 35 -10.18 18.04 7.67
C TYR A 35 -9.77 17.89 6.19
N GLU A 36 -10.72 17.66 5.29
CA GLU A 36 -10.47 17.51 3.86
C GLU A 36 -9.83 18.75 3.23
N ASN A 37 -10.29 19.94 3.64
CA ASN A 37 -9.78 21.22 3.15
C ASN A 37 -8.50 21.68 3.86
N GLY A 38 -8.06 20.97 4.90
CA GLY A 38 -6.88 21.34 5.70
C GLY A 38 -7.08 22.59 6.57
N THR A 39 -8.31 23.10 6.71
CA THR A 39 -8.61 24.25 7.57
C THR A 39 -8.66 23.87 9.06
N ARG A 40 -8.76 22.58 9.37
CA ARG A 40 -8.58 22.02 10.71
C ARG A 40 -7.65 20.82 10.65
N LYS A 41 -6.69 20.76 11.57
CA LYS A 41 -5.84 19.58 11.73
C LYS A 41 -6.67 18.41 12.24
N MET A 42 -6.55 17.27 11.56
CA MET A 42 -7.20 16.04 11.97
C MET A 42 -6.51 15.45 13.22
N PRO A 43 -7.26 15.08 14.27
CA PRO A 43 -6.68 14.37 15.41
C PRO A 43 -6.07 13.04 14.98
N LYS A 44 -4.87 12.69 15.48
CA LYS A 44 -4.18 11.45 15.08
C LYS A 44 -5.00 10.19 15.36
N GLU A 45 -5.77 10.19 16.44
CA GLU A 45 -6.62 9.07 16.86
C GLU A 45 -7.69 8.70 15.83
N ILE A 46 -8.14 9.66 15.01
CA ILE A 46 -9.20 9.40 14.03
C ILE A 46 -8.67 8.92 12.67
N TYR A 47 -7.35 8.99 12.43
CA TYR A 47 -6.76 8.57 11.17
C TYR A 47 -7.15 7.14 10.79
N PRO A 48 -7.01 6.12 11.68
CA PRO A 48 -7.37 4.75 11.34
C PRO A 48 -8.86 4.61 11.01
N HIS A 49 -9.73 5.32 11.74
CA HIS A 49 -11.18 5.28 11.51
C HIS A 49 -11.55 5.89 10.15
N VAL A 50 -10.92 7.00 9.76
CA VAL A 50 -11.12 7.61 8.44
C VAL A 50 -10.63 6.70 7.33
N ILE A 51 -9.40 6.19 7.43
CA ILE A 51 -8.81 5.33 6.41
C ILE A 51 -9.64 4.06 6.22
N GLN A 52 -10.02 3.38 7.31
CA GLN A 52 -10.84 2.16 7.26
C GLN A 52 -12.31 2.41 6.90
N GLY A 53 -12.82 3.62 7.18
CA GLY A 53 -14.18 4.03 6.87
C GLY A 53 -14.37 4.37 5.39
N VAL A 54 -13.35 4.98 4.78
CA VAL A 54 -13.30 5.22 3.33
C VAL A 54 -13.00 3.91 2.59
N ASP A 55 -12.03 3.12 3.06
CA ASP A 55 -11.68 1.81 2.48
C ASP A 55 -11.28 1.87 1.00
N ASP A 56 -10.52 2.90 0.64
CA ASP A 56 -10.01 3.10 -0.71
C ASP A 56 -8.58 2.55 -0.84
N PRO A 57 -8.28 1.73 -1.87
CA PRO A 57 -6.96 1.14 -2.05
C PRO A 57 -5.82 2.15 -2.05
N GLU A 58 -5.91 3.22 -2.86
CA GLU A 58 -4.85 4.24 -2.97
C GLU A 58 -4.64 5.02 -1.67
N LEU A 59 -5.71 5.29 -0.91
CA LEU A 59 -5.60 5.92 0.40
C LEU A 59 -4.80 5.09 1.39
N TYR A 60 -4.85 3.75 1.32
CA TYR A 60 -4.02 2.90 2.18
C TYR A 60 -2.52 3.14 1.92
N PHE A 61 -2.07 3.14 0.66
CA PHE A 61 -0.66 3.41 0.33
C PHE A 61 -0.22 4.79 0.80
N GLN A 62 -1.05 5.82 0.57
CA GLN A 62 -0.76 7.19 1.02
C GLN A 62 -0.67 7.26 2.55
N SER A 63 -1.52 6.52 3.26
CA SER A 63 -1.47 6.46 4.73
C SER A 63 -0.23 5.77 5.28
N TRP A 64 0.28 4.74 4.57
CA TRP A 64 1.54 4.09 4.94
C TRP A 64 2.69 5.10 4.84
N GLN A 65 2.81 5.78 3.71
CA GLN A 65 3.84 6.80 3.49
C GLN A 65 3.76 7.94 4.51
N GLU A 66 2.56 8.45 4.80
CA GLU A 66 2.36 9.51 5.79
C GLU A 66 2.79 9.07 7.22
N THR A 67 2.62 7.79 7.54
CA THR A 67 2.90 7.26 8.88
C THR A 67 4.36 6.85 9.06
N THR A 68 4.97 6.25 8.04
CA THR A 68 6.33 5.67 8.10
C THR A 68 7.40 6.55 7.46
N GLY A 69 7.00 7.57 6.69
CA GLY A 69 7.89 8.46 5.95
C GLY A 69 8.49 7.79 4.72
N PHE A 70 9.54 7.00 4.94
CA PHE A 70 10.37 6.43 3.86
C PHE A 70 10.13 4.93 3.60
N VAL A 71 9.68 4.19 4.61
CA VAL A 71 9.49 2.73 4.50
C VAL A 71 8.02 2.45 4.17
N SER A 72 7.66 2.58 2.90
CA SER A 72 6.30 2.34 2.40
C SER A 72 6.32 1.88 0.95
N ILE A 73 5.42 0.97 0.59
CA ILE A 73 5.13 0.68 -0.82
C ILE A 73 4.31 1.85 -1.38
N PRO A 74 4.69 2.46 -2.51
CA PRO A 74 3.90 3.50 -3.16
C PRO A 74 2.78 2.90 -4.02
N PHE A 75 1.72 3.67 -4.24
CA PHE A 75 0.70 3.32 -5.23
C PHE A 75 1.23 3.67 -6.63
N PHE A 76 1.11 2.74 -7.58
CA PHE A 76 1.62 2.90 -8.94
C PHE A 76 0.61 3.66 -9.80
N ASN A 77 0.79 4.97 -9.89
CA ASN A 77 -0.06 5.88 -10.67
C ASN A 77 0.75 6.87 -11.54
N GLY A 78 1.99 6.52 -11.89
CA GLY A 78 2.83 7.31 -12.79
C GLY A 78 2.50 7.08 -14.27
N ASP A 79 3.01 7.96 -15.13
CA ASP A 79 2.67 8.01 -16.57
C ASP A 79 3.00 6.71 -17.35
N ASN A 80 3.92 5.90 -16.84
CA ASN A 80 4.36 4.64 -17.47
C ASN A 80 3.64 3.40 -16.91
N ILE A 81 2.60 3.58 -16.09
CA ILE A 81 1.85 2.48 -15.49
C ILE A 81 0.42 2.47 -16.04
N ASP A 82 0.06 1.39 -16.71
CA ASP A 82 -1.34 1.04 -16.97
C ASP A 82 -1.92 0.33 -15.75
N GLN A 83 -2.96 0.92 -15.15
CA GLN A 83 -3.61 0.40 -13.95
C GLN A 83 -4.68 -0.67 -14.23
N HIS A 84 -4.82 -1.13 -15.47
CA HIS A 84 -5.68 -2.27 -15.78
C HIS A 84 -5.10 -3.56 -15.14
N PRO A 85 -5.92 -4.40 -14.48
CA PRO A 85 -5.42 -5.59 -13.77
C PRO A 85 -4.60 -6.55 -14.65
N ALA A 86 -4.94 -6.69 -15.94
CA ALA A 86 -4.17 -7.54 -16.85
C ALA A 86 -2.75 -6.99 -17.09
N SER A 87 -2.62 -5.67 -17.28
CA SER A 87 -1.33 -5.00 -17.50
C SER A 87 -0.45 -5.12 -16.25
N LEU A 88 -1.03 -4.90 -15.07
CA LEU A 88 -0.32 -5.11 -13.80
C LEU A 88 0.02 -6.58 -13.54
N ALA A 89 -0.77 -7.55 -14.01
CA ALA A 89 -0.40 -8.97 -13.89
C ALA A 89 0.85 -9.31 -14.70
N PHE A 90 1.04 -8.71 -15.89
CA PHE A 90 2.29 -8.83 -16.64
C PHE A 90 3.46 -8.16 -15.92
N LEU A 91 3.26 -6.98 -15.33
CA LEU A 91 4.29 -6.33 -14.52
C LEU A 91 4.69 -7.19 -13.33
N VAL A 92 3.73 -7.70 -12.55
CA VAL A 92 3.99 -8.59 -11.42
C VAL A 92 4.83 -9.79 -11.85
N LYS A 93 4.47 -10.42 -12.98
CA LYS A 93 5.25 -11.54 -13.49
C LYS A 93 6.70 -11.13 -13.78
N LYS A 94 6.89 -10.04 -14.53
CA LYS A 94 8.22 -9.53 -14.88
C LYS A 94 9.07 -9.26 -13.63
N GLU A 95 8.59 -8.44 -12.70
CA GLU A 95 9.34 -8.05 -11.51
C GLU A 95 9.60 -9.25 -10.57
N THR A 96 8.68 -10.22 -10.55
CA THR A 96 8.88 -11.46 -9.77
C THR A 96 9.93 -12.36 -10.41
N ASP A 97 9.95 -12.48 -11.74
CA ASP A 97 10.97 -13.25 -12.47
C ASP A 97 12.36 -12.62 -12.26
N GLU A 98 12.49 -11.29 -12.36
CA GLU A 98 13.74 -10.55 -12.08
C GLU A 98 14.24 -10.76 -10.64
N ALA A 99 13.34 -10.70 -9.66
CA ALA A 99 13.69 -10.96 -8.26
C ALA A 99 14.15 -12.41 -8.04
N LEU A 100 13.49 -13.39 -8.65
CA LEU A 100 13.88 -14.80 -8.54
C LEU A 100 15.25 -15.07 -9.17
N GLU A 101 15.53 -14.47 -10.33
CA GLU A 101 16.84 -14.57 -10.99
C GLU A 101 17.95 -14.01 -10.09
N GLN A 102 17.74 -12.84 -9.46
CA GLN A 102 18.73 -12.27 -8.54
C GLN A 102 18.93 -13.13 -7.28
N LEU A 103 17.87 -13.71 -6.74
CA LEU A 103 17.97 -14.64 -5.62
C LEU A 103 18.79 -15.89 -5.99
N GLU A 104 18.68 -16.38 -7.22
CA GLU A 104 19.40 -17.58 -7.68
C GLU A 104 20.90 -17.34 -7.84
N ILE A 105 21.30 -16.20 -8.42
CA ILE A 105 22.72 -15.92 -8.70
C ILE A 105 23.50 -15.39 -7.49
N THR A 106 22.81 -15.01 -6.40
CA THR A 106 23.45 -14.41 -5.22
C THR A 106 24.12 -15.46 -4.31
N CYS A 107 25.31 -15.13 -3.78
CA CYS A 107 26.01 -15.99 -2.83
C CYS A 107 25.44 -15.88 -1.39
N TRP A 108 24.57 -16.82 -1.03
CA TRP A 108 23.93 -16.89 0.30
C TRP A 108 24.78 -17.57 1.39
N SER A 109 25.77 -18.39 1.01
CA SER A 109 26.56 -19.18 1.95
C SER A 109 27.54 -18.35 2.79
N LYS A 110 27.96 -17.18 2.29
CA LYS A 110 28.88 -16.29 3.01
C LYS A 110 28.14 -15.48 4.08
N PRO A 111 28.60 -15.48 5.35
CA PRO A 111 28.04 -14.60 6.37
C PRO A 111 28.27 -13.12 6.01
N ALA A 112 27.38 -12.25 6.47
CA ALA A 112 27.44 -10.82 6.14
C ALA A 112 28.79 -10.15 6.49
N ARG A 113 29.44 -10.58 7.56
CA ARG A 113 30.75 -10.05 8.01
C ARG A 113 31.93 -10.39 7.08
N SER A 114 31.77 -11.36 6.18
CA SER A 114 32.83 -11.80 5.26
C SER A 114 32.55 -11.42 3.82
N LYS A 115 31.54 -10.57 3.57
CA LYS A 115 31.23 -10.06 2.24
C LYS A 115 32.13 -8.87 1.89
N THR A 116 32.61 -8.82 0.66
CA THR A 116 33.30 -7.65 0.12
C THR A 116 32.33 -6.48 -0.05
N ASP A 117 32.83 -5.27 -0.27
CA ASP A 117 31.96 -4.11 -0.52
C ASP A 117 31.12 -4.30 -1.80
N ASP A 118 31.69 -4.90 -2.85
CA ASP A 118 30.95 -5.25 -4.08
C ASP A 118 29.81 -6.25 -3.80
N GLU A 119 30.06 -7.29 -2.99
CA GLU A 119 29.03 -8.27 -2.61
C GLU A 119 27.93 -7.64 -1.74
N ARG A 120 28.27 -6.59 -0.97
CA ARG A 120 27.29 -5.82 -0.18
C ARG A 120 26.46 -4.93 -1.08
N GLU A 121 27.03 -4.36 -2.12
CA GLU A 121 26.28 -3.58 -3.12
C GLU A 121 25.37 -4.48 -3.94
N GLN A 122 25.83 -5.66 -4.36
CA GLN A 122 24.99 -6.66 -5.01
C GLN A 122 23.79 -7.05 -4.13
N MET A 123 24.01 -7.20 -2.82
CA MET A 123 22.91 -7.47 -1.89
C MET A 123 21.89 -6.32 -1.83
N LYS A 124 22.29 -5.06 -2.02
CA LYS A 124 21.32 -3.96 -2.14
C LYS A 124 20.49 -4.08 -3.41
N GLN A 125 21.08 -4.49 -4.53
CA GLN A 125 20.32 -4.72 -5.76
C GLN A 125 19.27 -5.82 -5.56
N VAL A 126 19.64 -6.93 -4.90
CA VAL A 126 18.69 -7.99 -4.53
C VAL A 126 17.52 -7.43 -3.72
N LEU A 127 17.78 -6.53 -2.76
CA LEU A 127 16.71 -5.89 -1.98
C LEU A 127 15.80 -5.00 -2.84
N ILE A 128 16.34 -4.33 -3.86
CA ILE A 128 15.55 -3.49 -4.77
C ILE A 128 14.61 -4.38 -5.61
N GLU A 129 15.12 -5.43 -6.25
CA GLU A 129 14.26 -6.34 -7.03
C GLU A 129 13.16 -7.00 -6.18
N LEU A 130 13.50 -7.39 -4.95
CA LEU A 130 12.51 -7.93 -4.00
C LEU A 130 11.42 -6.91 -3.66
N LEU A 131 11.79 -5.63 -3.53
CA LEU A 131 10.84 -4.54 -3.29
C LEU A 131 10.00 -4.23 -4.52
N ASP A 132 10.56 -4.31 -5.73
CA ASP A 132 9.82 -4.11 -6.98
C ASP A 132 8.78 -5.23 -7.20
N SER A 133 9.17 -6.48 -6.92
CA SER A 133 8.23 -7.62 -6.89
C SER A 133 7.14 -7.42 -5.83
N ALA A 134 7.50 -7.08 -4.58
CA ALA A 134 6.51 -6.85 -3.53
C ALA A 134 5.56 -5.67 -3.86
N ALA A 135 6.11 -4.57 -4.39
CA ALA A 135 5.34 -3.38 -4.73
C ALA A 135 4.37 -3.65 -5.88
N SER A 136 4.80 -4.33 -6.93
CA SER A 136 3.94 -4.72 -8.05
C SER A 136 2.82 -5.67 -7.59
N MET A 137 3.13 -6.67 -6.76
CA MET A 137 2.13 -7.62 -6.24
C MET A 137 1.03 -6.91 -5.44
N ILE A 138 1.41 -6.02 -4.51
CA ILE A 138 0.45 -5.31 -3.67
C ILE A 138 -0.36 -4.29 -4.49
N ASN A 139 0.24 -3.66 -5.51
CA ASN A 139 -0.48 -2.79 -6.44
C ASN A 139 -1.49 -3.56 -7.32
N LEU A 140 -1.17 -4.79 -7.73
CA LEU A 140 -2.13 -5.65 -8.43
C LEU A 140 -3.31 -6.01 -7.52
N VAL A 141 -3.07 -6.36 -6.25
CA VAL A 141 -4.14 -6.58 -5.27
C VAL A 141 -5.04 -5.34 -5.15
N ALA A 142 -4.44 -4.16 -5.04
CA ALA A 142 -5.17 -2.89 -4.97
C ALA A 142 -6.03 -2.63 -6.21
N CYS A 143 -5.49 -2.88 -7.41
CA CYS A 143 -6.22 -2.68 -8.66
C CYS A 143 -7.36 -3.68 -8.84
N ILE A 144 -7.16 -4.94 -8.47
CA ILE A 144 -8.23 -5.95 -8.47
C ILE A 144 -9.31 -5.56 -7.46
N CYS A 145 -8.95 -5.14 -6.24
CA CYS A 145 -9.94 -4.69 -5.26
C CYS A 145 -10.76 -3.52 -5.78
N ARG A 146 -10.13 -2.55 -6.46
CA ARG A 146 -10.83 -1.42 -7.07
C ARG A 146 -11.77 -1.85 -8.20
N GLU A 147 -11.29 -2.67 -9.13
CA GLU A 147 -12.05 -3.13 -10.31
C GLU A 147 -13.30 -3.92 -9.90
N TYR A 148 -13.15 -4.83 -8.93
CA TYR A 148 -14.23 -5.71 -8.47
C TYR A 148 -15.00 -5.14 -7.26
N LYS A 149 -14.68 -3.91 -6.83
CA LYS A 149 -15.25 -3.25 -5.63
C LYS A 149 -15.15 -4.10 -4.35
N PHE A 150 -14.05 -4.83 -4.20
CA PHE A 150 -13.76 -5.56 -2.97
C PHE A 150 -13.18 -4.64 -1.90
N SER A 151 -13.58 -4.86 -0.64
CA SER A 151 -12.93 -4.24 0.50
C SER A 151 -11.51 -4.80 0.67
N MET A 152 -10.50 -4.00 0.35
CA MET A 152 -9.10 -4.39 0.54
C MET A 152 -8.83 -4.69 2.03
N LYS A 153 -9.43 -3.94 2.95
CA LYS A 153 -9.36 -4.21 4.40
C LYS A 153 -9.87 -5.60 4.76
N ASP A 154 -11.03 -6.00 4.23
CA ASP A 154 -11.60 -7.31 4.57
C ASP A 154 -10.77 -8.45 3.96
N ILE A 155 -10.22 -8.26 2.74
CA ILE A 155 -9.24 -9.19 2.14
C ILE A 155 -8.01 -9.34 3.04
N PHE A 156 -7.43 -8.23 3.51
CA PHE A 156 -6.28 -8.28 4.43
C PHE A 156 -6.63 -8.89 5.79
N ARG A 157 -7.85 -8.70 6.30
CA ARG A 157 -8.31 -9.36 7.53
C ARG A 157 -8.37 -10.88 7.35
N ALA A 158 -8.97 -11.35 6.26
CA ALA A 158 -9.04 -12.77 5.94
C ALA A 158 -7.65 -13.38 5.73
N TRP A 159 -6.78 -12.69 4.99
CA TRP A 159 -5.40 -13.12 4.78
C TRP A 159 -4.62 -13.20 6.10
N ASN A 160 -4.74 -12.21 7.00
CA ASN A 160 -4.09 -12.25 8.31
C ASN A 160 -4.55 -13.44 9.17
N VAL A 161 -5.83 -13.78 9.17
CA VAL A 161 -6.32 -14.99 9.85
C VAL A 161 -5.63 -16.24 9.29
N SER A 162 -5.49 -16.33 7.97
CA SER A 162 -4.78 -17.46 7.33
C SER A 162 -3.30 -17.55 7.73
N LEU A 163 -2.62 -16.42 7.97
CA LEU A 163 -1.23 -16.39 8.41
C LEU A 163 -1.07 -16.89 9.84
N LYS A 164 -2.00 -16.52 10.73
CA LYS A 164 -2.04 -17.01 12.11
C LYS A 164 -2.25 -18.51 12.17
N ILE A 165 -3.17 -19.04 11.35
CA ILE A 165 -3.41 -20.49 11.23
C ILE A 165 -2.14 -21.21 10.78
N ARG A 166 -1.41 -20.64 9.83
CA ARG A 166 -0.12 -21.17 9.34
C ARG A 166 1.05 -20.93 10.30
N LYS A 167 0.82 -20.26 11.44
CA LYS A 167 1.84 -19.88 12.44
C LYS A 167 2.96 -19.00 11.87
N PHE A 168 2.66 -18.21 10.85
CA PHE A 168 3.60 -17.23 10.29
C PHE A 168 3.66 -15.95 11.15
N ASN A 169 2.62 -15.69 11.94
CA ASN A 169 2.57 -14.63 12.94
C ASN A 169 1.70 -15.02 14.16
N LYS A 170 1.76 -14.20 15.23
CA LYS A 170 0.98 -14.38 16.47
C LYS A 170 -0.46 -13.88 16.31
#